data_AF-A0A147HX46-F1
#
_entry.id   AF-A0A147HX46-F1
#
_cell.length_a   1.000
_cell.length_b   1.000
_cell.length_c   1.000
_cell.angle_alpha   90.00
_cell.angle_beta   90.00
_cell.angle_gamma   90.00
#
_symmetry.space_group_name_H-M   'P 1'
#
loop_
_entity.id
_entity.type
_entity.pdbx_description
1 polymer ?
#
loop_
_entity_poly.entity_id
_entity_poly.type
_entity_poly.pdbx_seq_one_letter_code
_entity_poly.pdbx_strand_id
1 'polypeptide(L)'
;MSLLLALALQVAAQPTRPQRQVSQADLNAMADACRAPRSWLVLRGREVVFRGSPNADFTKIECVLKKVSAVVPMNKIGFIGNAQASEEK
;
A
#
# COMPACT_ATOMS: atom_id res chain seq x y z
N MET A 1 30.24 26.75 37.56
CA MET A 1 30.17 26.09 36.23
C MET A 1 29.20 24.92 36.31
N SER A 2 27.92 25.10 35.95
CA SER A 2 26.94 24.01 35.79
C SER A 2 25.66 24.56 35.19
N LEU A 3 25.60 24.74 33.87
CA LEU A 3 24.41 25.21 33.15
C LEU A 3 24.41 24.70 31.70
N LEU A 4 24.58 23.39 31.47
CA LEU A 4 24.52 22.80 30.13
C LEU A 4 23.94 21.38 30.17
N LEU A 5 22.69 21.22 30.66
CA LEU A 5 21.96 19.96 30.52
C LEU A 5 20.46 20.25 30.37
N ALA A 6 20.01 20.69 29.19
CA ALA A 6 18.57 20.78 28.93
C ALA A 6 18.13 20.80 27.45
N LEU A 7 18.98 20.42 26.47
CA LEU A 7 18.57 20.45 25.05
C LEU A 7 18.94 19.14 24.33
N ALA A 8 18.16 18.08 24.50
CA ALA A 8 18.29 16.91 23.60
C ALA A 8 17.06 16.00 23.46
N LEU A 9 15.85 16.41 23.87
CA LEU A 9 14.64 15.57 23.73
C LEU A 9 13.54 16.28 22.96
N GLN A 10 13.76 16.49 21.66
CA GLN A 10 12.68 16.81 20.72
C GLN A 10 12.86 15.98 19.45
N VAL A 11 12.88 14.65 19.60
CA VAL A 11 12.80 13.74 18.45
C VAL A 11 11.32 13.65 18.05
N ALA A 12 10.95 14.52 17.11
CA ALA A 12 9.91 14.35 16.10
C ALA A 12 8.66 13.51 16.49
N ALA A 13 7.73 14.10 17.23
CA ALA A 13 6.33 13.70 17.12
C ALA A 13 5.80 14.18 15.75
N GLN A 14 6.04 13.41 14.69
CA GLN A 14 5.38 13.67 13.42
C GLN A 14 3.87 13.57 13.64
N PRO A 15 3.08 14.58 13.25
CA PRO A 15 1.63 14.47 13.35
C PRO A 15 1.19 13.29 12.48
N THR A 16 0.70 12.24 13.13
CA THR A 16 0.06 11.10 12.46
C THR A 16 -1.14 11.66 11.71
N ARG A 17 -0.97 11.96 10.41
CA ARG A 17 -2.08 12.37 9.55
C ARG A 17 -3.18 11.33 9.73
N PRO A 18 -4.43 11.71 10.04
CA PRO A 18 -5.51 10.76 10.16
C PRO A 18 -5.55 9.94 8.87
N GLN A 19 -5.22 8.66 8.97
CA GLN A 19 -5.24 7.76 7.82
C GLN A 19 -6.70 7.64 7.40
N ARG A 20 -7.06 8.33 6.31
CA ARG A 20 -8.36 8.15 5.67
C ARG A 20 -8.53 6.66 5.42
N GLN A 21 -9.56 6.07 6.01
CA GLN A 21 -9.89 4.67 5.76
C GLN A 21 -10.31 4.55 4.30
N VAL A 22 -9.56 3.73 3.56
CA VAL A 22 -9.86 3.42 2.16
C VAL A 22 -11.05 2.47 2.12
N SER A 23 -12.08 2.83 1.38
CA SER A 23 -13.26 1.98 1.18
C SER A 23 -13.08 1.05 -0.02
N GLN A 24 -13.91 0.01 -0.12
CA GLN A 24 -13.94 -0.83 -1.34
C GLN A 24 -14.32 -0.02 -2.59
N ALA A 25 -15.12 1.04 -2.45
CA ALA A 25 -15.47 1.91 -3.56
C ALA A 25 -14.25 2.69 -4.08
N ASP A 26 -13.40 3.18 -3.17
CA ASP A 26 -12.14 3.84 -3.54
C ASP A 26 -11.21 2.86 -4.29
N LEU A 27 -11.12 1.61 -3.81
CA LEU A 27 -10.34 0.55 -4.47
C LEU A 27 -10.87 0.23 -5.87
N ASN A 28 -12.18 0.15 -6.03
CA ASN A 28 -12.80 -0.08 -7.34
C ASN A 28 -12.48 1.07 -8.30
N ALA A 29 -12.56 2.32 -7.84
CA ALA A 29 -12.20 3.49 -8.65
C ALA A 29 -10.72 3.49 -9.06
N MET A 30 -9.82 3.02 -8.18
CA MET A 30 -8.39 2.85 -8.53
C MET A 30 -8.19 1.78 -9.60
N ALA A 31 -8.88 0.63 -9.48
CA ALA A 31 -8.82 -0.43 -10.49
C ALA A 31 -9.37 0.04 -11.84
N ASP A 32 -10.52 0.74 -11.84
CA ASP A 32 -11.14 1.31 -13.03
C ASP A 32 -10.20 2.32 -13.73
N ALA A 33 -9.55 3.20 -12.95
CA ALA A 33 -8.58 4.17 -13.47
C ALA A 33 -7.35 3.51 -14.11
N CYS A 34 -7.00 2.29 -13.70
CA CYS A 34 -5.93 1.48 -14.28
C CYS A 34 -6.41 0.49 -15.35
N ARG A 35 -7.70 0.52 -15.71
CA ARG A 35 -8.34 -0.47 -16.61
C ARG A 35 -8.05 -1.92 -16.17
N ALA A 36 -8.00 -2.12 -14.85
CA ALA A 36 -7.76 -3.39 -14.20
C ALA A 36 -9.07 -3.96 -13.64
N PRO A 37 -9.20 -5.30 -13.52
CA PRO A 37 -10.36 -5.92 -12.89
C PRO A 37 -10.52 -5.43 -11.45
N ARG A 38 -11.73 -5.00 -11.07
CA ARG A 38 -12.05 -4.60 -9.67
C ARG A 38 -11.78 -5.72 -8.66
N SER A 39 -11.87 -6.98 -9.09
CA SER A 39 -11.56 -8.16 -8.27
C SER A 39 -10.08 -8.25 -7.85
N TRP A 40 -9.19 -7.47 -8.46
CA TRP A 40 -7.79 -7.40 -8.05
C TRP A 40 -7.59 -6.68 -6.72
N LEU A 41 -8.52 -5.83 -6.30
CA LEU A 41 -8.40 -5.09 -5.04
C LEU A 41 -9.58 -5.42 -4.13
N VAL A 42 -9.29 -6.07 -3.01
CA VAL A 42 -10.31 -6.46 -2.04
C VAL A 42 -9.94 -5.93 -0.67
N LEU A 43 -10.85 -5.17 -0.06
CA LEU A 43 -10.74 -4.77 1.33
C LEU A 43 -11.13 -5.94 2.24
N ARG A 44 -10.24 -6.34 3.13
CA ARG A 44 -10.45 -7.36 4.17
C ARG A 44 -10.20 -6.74 5.54
N GLY A 45 -11.27 -6.25 6.17
CA GLY A 45 -11.16 -5.50 7.41
C GLY A 45 -10.40 -4.18 7.19
N ARG A 46 -9.15 -4.11 7.66
CA ARG A 46 -8.27 -2.94 7.50
C ARG A 46 -7.14 -3.15 6.49
N GLU A 47 -7.10 -4.31 5.85
CA GLU A 47 -6.07 -4.69 4.89
C GLU A 47 -6.61 -4.64 3.46
N VAL A 48 -5.74 -4.26 2.53
CA VAL A 48 -6.03 -4.33 1.09
C VAL A 48 -5.31 -5.53 0.52
N VAL A 49 -6.06 -6.43 -0.08
CA VAL A 49 -5.53 -7.61 -0.74
C VAL A 49 -5.45 -7.36 -2.24
N PHE A 50 -4.23 -7.41 -2.78
CA PHE A 50 -3.96 -7.38 -4.21
C PHE A 50 -3.96 -8.81 -4.79
N ARG A 51 -4.79 -9.05 -5.81
CA ARG A 51 -5.01 -10.35 -6.47
C ARG A 51 -4.74 -10.26 -7.98
N GLY A 52 -3.53 -9.85 -8.35
CA GLY A 52 -3.11 -9.83 -9.76
C GLY A 52 -3.11 -11.23 -10.37
N SER A 53 -3.49 -11.34 -11.64
CA SER A 53 -3.30 -12.58 -12.40
C SER A 53 -1.82 -12.75 -12.77
N PRO A 54 -1.26 -13.97 -12.80
CA PRO A 54 0.10 -14.18 -13.31
C PRO A 54 0.27 -13.79 -14.80
N ASN A 55 -0.83 -13.79 -15.57
CA ASN A 55 -0.84 -13.38 -16.98
C ASN A 55 -1.34 -11.94 -17.17
N ALA A 56 -1.40 -11.15 -16.08
CA ALA A 56 -1.81 -9.78 -16.14
C ALA A 56 -0.76 -8.92 -16.88
N ASP A 57 -1.26 -7.99 -17.68
CA ASP A 57 -0.46 -6.91 -18.25
C ASP A 57 0.28 -6.17 -17.12
N PHE A 58 1.61 -6.20 -17.19
CA PHE A 58 2.49 -5.64 -16.16
C PHE A 58 2.27 -4.14 -15.96
N THR A 59 1.93 -3.40 -17.02
CA THR A 59 1.62 -1.96 -16.93
C THR A 59 0.39 -1.71 -16.07
N LYS A 60 -0.60 -2.62 -16.10
CA LYS A 60 -1.78 -2.52 -15.22
C LYS A 60 -1.44 -2.83 -13.78
N ILE A 61 -0.59 -3.82 -13.53
CA ILE A 61 -0.09 -4.15 -12.19
C ILE A 61 0.61 -2.93 -11.60
N GLU A 62 1.57 -2.35 -12.33
CA GLU A 62 2.32 -1.17 -11.87
C GLU A 62 1.38 0.00 -11.56
N CYS A 63 0.43 0.29 -12.46
CA CYS A 63 -0.56 1.34 -12.25
C CYS A 63 -1.35 1.13 -10.94
N VAL A 64 -1.85 -0.09 -10.71
CA VAL A 64 -2.64 -0.41 -9.52
C VAL A 64 -1.80 -0.27 -8.25
N LEU A 65 -0.59 -0.83 -8.22
CA LEU A 65 0.30 -0.75 -7.06
C LEU A 65 0.70 0.68 -6.74
N LYS A 66 0.97 1.51 -7.76
CA LYS A 66 1.26 2.93 -7.57
C LYS A 66 0.10 3.69 -6.95
N LYS A 67 -1.14 3.43 -7.39
CA LYS A 67 -2.33 4.09 -6.82
C LYS A 67 -2.60 3.65 -5.39
N VAL A 68 -2.54 2.34 -5.12
CA VAL A 68 -2.84 1.80 -3.79
C VAL A 68 -1.79 2.23 -2.77
N SER A 69 -0.50 2.15 -3.09
CA SER A 69 0.59 2.55 -2.19
C SER A 69 0.60 4.04 -1.85
N ALA A 70 0.01 4.89 -2.69
CA ALA A 70 -0.13 6.32 -2.42
C ALA A 70 -1.15 6.64 -1.31
N VAL A 71 -2.07 5.71 -1.01
CA VAL A 71 -3.18 5.94 -0.06
C VAL A 71 -3.26 4.89 1.04
N VAL A 72 -2.67 3.71 0.83
CA VAL A 72 -2.59 2.61 1.79
C VAL A 72 -1.12 2.42 2.18
N PRO A 73 -0.80 2.44 3.48
CA PRO A 73 0.52 2.07 3.98
C PRO A 73 0.92 0.67 3.49
N MET A 74 2.17 0.49 3.07
CA MET A 74 2.66 -0.79 2.55
C MET A 74 2.48 -1.96 3.53
N ASN A 75 2.55 -1.71 4.84
CA ASN A 75 2.31 -2.73 5.87
C ASN A 75 0.84 -3.16 6.04
N LYS A 76 -0.08 -2.58 5.25
CA LYS A 76 -1.50 -2.94 5.20
C LYS A 76 -1.91 -3.49 3.82
N ILE A 77 -0.93 -3.82 2.98
CA ILE A 77 -1.17 -4.39 1.65
C ILE A 77 -0.70 -5.84 1.66
N GLY A 78 -1.64 -6.77 1.48
CA GLY A 78 -1.36 -8.19 1.27
C GLY A 78 -1.31 -8.50 -0.22
N PHE A 79 -0.30 -9.27 -0.65
CA PHE A 79 -0.15 -9.69 -2.04
C PHE A 79 -0.46 -11.18 -2.15
N ILE A 80 -1.43 -11.53 -3.00
CA ILE A 80 -1.64 -12.93 -3.41
C ILE A 80 -0.94 -13.09 -4.76
N GLY A 81 0.27 -13.63 -4.72
CA GLY A 81 1.00 -14.06 -5.91
C GLY A 81 0.78 -15.55 -6.16
N ASN A 82 0.58 -15.93 -7.42
CA ASN A 82 0.57 -17.32 -7.87
C ASN A 82 1.87 -17.70 -8.61
N ALA A 83 2.92 -16.86 -8.52
CA ALA A 83 4.16 -17.07 -9.23
C ALA A 83 5.01 -18.13 -8.51
N GLN A 84 5.42 -19.19 -9.22
CA GLN A 84 6.56 -19.99 -8.80
C GLN A 84 7.78 -19.05 -8.83
N ALA A 85 8.32 -18.71 -7.66
CA ALA A 85 9.63 -18.10 -7.57
C ALA A 85 10.61 -19.11 -8.19
N SER A 86 11.11 -18.81 -9.39
CA SER A 86 12.20 -19.59 -9.94
C SER A 86 13.40 -19.29 -9.07
N GLU A 87 13.92 -20.30 -8.38
CA GLU A 87 15.19 -20.17 -7.66
C GLU A 87 16.26 -19.80 -8.70
N GLU A 88 16.89 -18.64 -8.51
CA GLU A 88 18.08 -18.22 -9.24
C GLU A 88 19.13 -19.33 -9.12
N LYS A 89 19.70 -19.77 -10.25
CA LYS A 89 20.78 -20.76 -10.31
C LYS A 89 22.09 -20.08 -10.64
#